data_AF-A0A3P7IRS7-F1
#
_entry.id   AF-A0A3P7IRS7-F1
#
_cell.length_a   1.000
_cell.length_b   1.000
_cell.length_c   1.000
_cell.angle_alpha   90.00
_cell.angle_beta   90.00
_cell.angle_gamma   90.00
#
_symmetry.space_group_name_H-M   'P 1'
#
loop_
_entity.id
_entity.type
_entity.pdbx_description
1 polymer ?
#
loop_
_entity_poly.entity_id
_entity_poly.type
_entity_poly.pdbx_seq_one_letter_code
_entity_poly.pdbx_strand_id
1 'polypeptide(L)'
;MTIGSGRVQEKFMLCSQNPDSAQGFSKDDRKAIHEFLRLRYQGKLGSETSEKGIEVSYCGVNSKGRKRKRWFKDCPNHCYFTLAKENKDTISHDWCAIVVLRNNISLSSVTTNTFRTHGIKDRRAVTCQRVSCNRIEKERILSLNPRLRDILVYDFSYDDKELKMGGHWGNRFSIILRHDFFYIFRDALSIPPANQDILEQRLKELGQDGFINYFGTQRFGSCDTNTATVGKHILRRDWEAAIRLILSNEHLPGKELWLPFSHFLVISIYVVCFVYYSLASSIQYKYSYEVKLFWYTFRDRLGYLGTVGDAVRCWEKTGDASQALKKLKGSQAFASIEAIIFKCLSKGGTWQKVCLVLV
;
A
#
# COMPACT_ATOMS: atom_id res chain seq x y z
N MET A 1 0.59 38.24 29.39
CA MET A 1 0.88 37.66 28.06
C MET A 1 2.04 38.45 27.48
N THR A 2 3.26 37.95 27.66
CA THR A 2 4.49 38.42 27.00
C THR A 2 5.43 37.21 26.96
N ILE A 3 5.91 36.81 25.78
CA ILE A 3 6.65 35.56 25.59
C ILE A 3 8.14 35.90 25.43
N GLY A 4 8.93 35.61 26.47
CA GLY A 4 10.40 35.65 26.43
C GLY A 4 10.97 34.24 26.24
N SER A 5 11.92 34.10 25.32
CA SER A 5 12.61 32.85 25.00
C SER A 5 13.51 32.38 26.16
N GLY A 6 12.96 31.53 27.01
CA GLY A 6 13.70 30.76 28.01
C GLY A 6 12.83 29.57 28.42
N ARG A 7 13.44 28.42 28.76
CA ARG A 7 12.71 27.28 29.36
C ARG A 7 12.21 27.69 30.74
N VAL A 8 11.12 28.44 30.78
CA VAL A 8 10.37 28.70 32.01
C VAL A 8 9.38 27.56 32.13
N GLN A 9 9.59 26.68 33.11
CA GLN A 9 8.50 25.84 33.60
C GLN A 9 7.51 26.78 34.29
N GLU A 10 6.60 27.38 33.52
CA GLU A 10 5.51 28.15 34.12
C GLU A 10 4.60 27.18 34.87
N LYS A 11 4.66 27.25 36.21
CA LYS A 11 3.73 26.58 37.10
C LYS A 11 2.56 27.51 37.34
N PHE A 12 1.36 27.06 37.01
CA PHE A 12 0.13 27.78 37.29
C PHE A 12 -0.57 27.11 38.46
N MET A 13 -1.01 27.90 39.43
CA MET A 13 -1.71 27.43 40.62
C MET A 13 -3.20 27.72 40.47
N LEU A 14 -4.04 26.69 40.56
CA LEU A 14 -5.49 26.84 40.67
C LEU A 14 -5.84 26.97 42.15
N CYS A 15 -5.99 28.20 42.64
CA CYS A 15 -6.47 28.47 43.98
C CYS A 15 -8.00 28.60 44.01
N SER A 16 -8.61 28.17 45.11
CA SER A 16 -9.94 28.65 45.48
C SER A 16 -9.88 30.15 45.75
N GLN A 17 -10.99 30.88 45.64
CA GLN A 17 -11.03 32.33 45.84
C GLN A 17 -10.70 32.81 47.28
N ASN A 18 -10.25 31.92 48.17
CA ASN A 18 -9.74 32.27 49.50
C ASN A 18 -8.23 32.01 49.59
N PRO A 19 -7.40 33.02 49.92
CA PRO A 19 -5.94 32.94 49.88
C PRO A 19 -5.31 32.13 51.03
N ASP A 20 -6.07 31.75 52.05
CA ASP A 20 -5.56 30.98 53.19
C ASP A 20 -6.21 29.59 53.26
N SER A 21 -5.37 28.56 53.08
CA SER A 21 -5.61 27.10 53.18
C SER A 21 -6.09 26.35 51.93
N ALA A 22 -5.36 25.26 51.58
CA ALA A 22 -5.79 24.24 50.63
C ALA A 22 -6.87 23.29 51.20
N GLN A 23 -7.85 23.84 51.92
CA GLN A 23 -8.96 23.07 52.51
C GLN A 23 -10.24 23.08 51.66
N GLY A 24 -10.23 23.69 50.47
CA GLY A 24 -11.45 23.91 49.68
C GLY A 24 -11.92 22.77 48.76
N PHE A 25 -11.08 21.77 48.45
CA PHE A 25 -11.44 20.71 47.48
C PHE A 25 -11.43 19.32 48.11
N SER A 26 -12.54 18.58 47.95
CA SER A 26 -12.61 17.19 48.36
C SER A 26 -11.61 16.34 47.57
N LYS A 27 -11.37 15.10 48.02
CA LYS A 27 -10.52 14.15 47.28
C LYS A 27 -11.09 13.85 45.88
N ASP A 28 -12.41 13.84 45.75
CA ASP A 28 -13.09 13.59 44.48
C ASP A 28 -13.04 14.80 43.54
N ASP A 29 -13.15 16.01 44.06
CA ASP A 29 -12.99 17.24 43.27
C ASP A 29 -11.58 17.36 42.69
N ARG A 30 -10.55 17.08 43.53
CA ARG A 30 -9.16 17.06 43.06
C ARG A 30 -8.96 16.03 41.95
N LYS A 31 -9.53 14.84 42.11
CA LYS A 31 -9.48 13.77 41.10
C LYS A 31 -10.17 14.20 39.80
N ALA A 32 -11.34 14.84 39.87
CA ALA A 32 -12.06 15.35 38.71
C ALA A 32 -11.25 16.43 37.96
N ILE A 33 -10.56 17.32 38.67
CA ILE A 33 -9.71 18.35 38.06
C ILE A 33 -8.49 17.71 37.36
N HIS A 34 -7.82 16.76 38.01
CA HIS A 34 -6.72 16.01 37.40
C HIS A 34 -7.17 15.26 36.13
N GLU A 35 -8.37 14.68 36.15
CA GLU A 35 -8.96 13.98 35.01
C GLU A 35 -9.35 14.93 33.88
N PHE A 36 -9.98 16.07 34.20
CA PHE A 36 -10.32 17.12 33.25
C PHE A 36 -9.08 17.66 32.52
N LEU A 37 -8.02 18.04 33.25
CA LEU A 37 -6.78 18.54 32.66
C LEU A 37 -6.14 17.52 31.73
N ARG A 38 -6.15 16.24 32.13
CA ARG A 38 -5.59 15.15 31.34
C ARG A 38 -6.37 14.92 30.05
N LEU A 39 -7.70 14.90 30.12
CA LEU A 39 -8.58 14.65 28.96
C LEU A 39 -8.57 15.85 28.00
N ARG A 40 -8.79 17.06 28.51
CA ARG A 40 -8.93 18.29 27.72
C ARG A 40 -7.66 18.67 26.97
N TYR A 41 -6.50 18.46 27.60
CA TYR A 41 -5.18 18.82 27.06
C TYR A 41 -4.35 17.62 26.59
N GLN A 42 -4.98 16.43 26.47
CA GLN A 42 -4.38 15.22 25.89
C GLN A 42 -3.02 14.84 26.51
N GLY A 43 -2.86 15.09 27.82
CA GLY A 43 -1.63 14.82 28.57
C GLY A 43 -0.47 15.77 28.29
N LYS A 44 -0.69 16.92 27.64
CA LYS A 44 0.34 17.97 27.49
C LYS A 44 0.63 18.72 28.80
N LEU A 45 -0.34 18.71 29.72
CA LEU A 45 -0.23 19.29 31.05
C LEU A 45 -0.15 18.17 32.10
N GLY A 46 0.80 18.30 33.01
CA GLY A 46 0.87 17.54 34.25
C GLY A 46 0.20 18.33 35.36
N SER A 47 -0.36 17.62 36.34
CA SER A 47 -0.96 18.24 37.51
C SER A 47 -0.59 17.46 38.76
N GLU A 48 -0.27 18.18 39.83
CA GLU A 48 0.13 17.63 41.13
C GLU A 48 -0.63 18.35 42.24
N THR A 49 -1.04 17.64 43.28
CA THR A 49 -1.68 18.24 44.45
C THR A 49 -0.58 18.67 45.43
N SER A 50 -0.51 19.97 45.74
CA SER A 50 0.36 20.52 46.79
C SER A 50 -0.46 21.05 47.96
N GLU A 51 0.20 21.41 49.05
CA GLU A 51 -0.42 22.01 50.25
C GLU A 51 -1.10 23.37 49.99
N LYS A 52 -0.91 23.96 48.80
CA LYS A 52 -1.49 25.25 48.40
C LYS A 52 -2.55 25.13 47.29
N GLY A 53 -2.76 23.94 46.72
CA GLY A 53 -3.75 23.72 45.65
C GLY A 53 -3.31 22.68 44.62
N ILE A 54 -3.82 22.79 43.39
CA ILE A 54 -3.38 21.95 42.27
C ILE A 54 -2.39 22.76 41.42
N GLU A 55 -1.15 22.29 41.37
CA GLU A 55 -0.10 22.84 40.52
C GLU A 55 -0.16 22.19 39.14
N VAL A 56 -0.29 23.01 38.11
CA VAL A 56 -0.31 22.56 36.71
C VAL A 56 0.99 22.98 36.03
N SER A 57 1.67 22.02 35.41
CA SER A 57 2.92 22.26 34.69
C SER A 57 2.83 21.78 33.25
N TYR A 58 3.50 22.49 32.34
CA TYR A 58 3.61 22.05 30.94
C TYR A 58 4.67 20.95 30.83
N CYS A 59 4.24 19.72 30.50
CA CYS A 59 5.14 18.55 30.45
C CYS A 59 5.74 18.30 29.05
N GLY A 60 5.40 19.11 28.05
CA GLY A 60 5.83 18.91 26.67
C GLY A 60 5.30 17.61 26.04
N VAL A 61 5.60 17.41 24.76
CA VAL A 61 5.07 16.28 23.96
C VAL A 61 5.67 14.91 24.35
N ASN A 62 6.69 14.91 25.23
CA ASN A 62 7.56 13.78 25.56
C ASN A 62 7.53 13.33 27.03
N SER A 63 6.44 13.57 27.77
CA SER A 63 6.31 12.98 29.10
C SER A 63 6.14 11.46 28.99
N LYS A 64 7.08 10.71 29.60
CA LYS A 64 7.17 9.23 29.67
C LYS A 64 6.00 8.56 30.41
N GLY A 65 4.85 9.22 30.52
CA GLY A 65 3.68 8.82 31.31
C GLY A 65 2.38 8.71 30.52
N ARG A 66 2.42 8.53 29.19
CA ARG A 66 1.22 8.11 28.44
C ARG A 66 0.82 6.70 28.91
N LYS A 67 0.01 6.60 29.97
CA LYS A 67 -0.72 5.36 30.28
C LYS A 67 -1.40 4.94 28.99
N ARG A 68 -1.04 3.76 28.45
CA ARG A 68 -1.64 3.19 27.25
C ARG A 68 -3.15 3.31 27.38
N LYS A 69 -3.82 3.90 26.39
CA LYS A 69 -5.29 3.96 26.33
C LYS A 69 -5.75 2.50 26.42
N ARG A 70 -6.41 2.15 27.52
CA ARG A 70 -6.83 0.77 27.79
C ARG A 70 -8.04 0.50 26.91
N TRP A 71 -7.99 -0.58 26.12
CA TRP A 71 -9.15 -1.02 25.35
C TRP A 71 -10.33 -1.26 26.29
N PHE A 72 -11.54 -0.83 25.90
CA PHE A 72 -12.73 -1.03 26.72
C PHE A 72 -13.00 -2.53 26.87
N LYS A 73 -13.25 -2.99 28.09
CA LYS A 73 -13.41 -4.43 28.39
C LYS A 73 -14.61 -5.05 27.67
N ASP A 74 -15.67 -4.27 27.49
CA ASP A 74 -16.94 -4.71 26.89
C ASP A 74 -17.00 -4.41 25.38
N CYS A 75 -15.90 -3.90 24.80
CA CYS A 75 -15.82 -3.64 23.37
C CYS A 75 -15.11 -4.80 22.66
N PRO A 76 -15.72 -5.40 21.62
CA PRO A 76 -15.08 -6.45 20.85
C PRO A 76 -13.71 -6.02 20.32
N ASN A 77 -12.77 -6.97 20.26
CA ASN A 77 -11.37 -6.62 19.98
C ASN A 77 -11.15 -6.12 18.55
N HIS A 78 -11.97 -6.54 17.58
CA HIS A 78 -11.70 -6.27 16.18
C HIS A 78 -12.63 -5.20 15.62
N CYS A 79 -12.03 -4.12 15.13
CA CYS A 79 -12.72 -3.09 14.37
C CYS A 79 -12.75 -3.50 12.90
N TYR A 80 -13.94 -3.67 12.38
CA TYR A 80 -14.20 -4.01 10.99
C TYR A 80 -14.57 -2.76 10.21
N PHE A 81 -14.12 -2.70 8.97
CA PHE A 81 -14.49 -1.65 8.03
C PHE A 81 -14.40 -2.15 6.60
N THR A 82 -15.06 -1.43 5.69
CA THR A 82 -14.93 -1.63 4.26
C THR A 82 -13.83 -0.72 3.72
N LEU A 83 -12.84 -1.34 3.09
CA LEU A 83 -11.74 -0.69 2.39
C LEU A 83 -12.08 -0.64 0.90
N ALA A 84 -12.30 0.56 0.38
CA ALA A 84 -12.28 0.85 -1.04
C ALA A 84 -10.90 1.36 -1.45
N LYS A 85 -10.36 0.83 -2.55
CA LYS A 85 -9.08 1.24 -3.12
C LYS A 85 -9.16 1.32 -4.64
N GLU A 86 -8.39 2.22 -5.23
CA GLU A 86 -8.24 2.37 -6.68
C GLU A 86 -6.76 2.26 -7.07
N ASN A 87 -6.48 1.48 -8.12
CA ASN A 87 -5.14 1.27 -8.69
C ASN A 87 -4.03 0.96 -7.66
N LYS A 88 -4.38 0.22 -6.60
CA LYS A 88 -3.49 -0.09 -5.47
C LYS A 88 -3.54 -1.54 -5.10
N ASP A 89 -2.40 -2.08 -4.72
CA ASP A 89 -2.31 -3.38 -4.06
C ASP A 89 -2.90 -3.31 -2.64
N THR A 90 -3.34 -4.47 -2.12
CA THR A 90 -3.91 -4.55 -0.77
C THR A 90 -2.80 -4.57 0.30
N ILE A 91 -1.80 -5.47 0.16
CA ILE A 91 -0.76 -5.75 1.20
C ILE A 91 0.68 -5.82 0.62
N SER A 92 0.90 -5.84 -0.70
CA SER A 92 2.16 -6.33 -1.32
C SER A 92 3.43 -5.48 -1.10
N HIS A 93 3.33 -4.15 -1.12
CA HIS A 93 4.50 -3.26 -1.13
C HIS A 93 4.29 -2.02 -0.24
N ASP A 94 5.35 -1.23 -0.06
CA ASP A 94 5.35 -0.06 0.85
C ASP A 94 4.25 0.98 0.56
N TRP A 95 3.71 0.99 -0.66
CA TRP A 95 2.64 1.90 -1.08
C TRP A 95 1.24 1.25 -1.19
N CYS A 96 1.09 0.02 -0.70
CA CYS A 96 -0.20 -0.68 -0.67
C CYS A 96 -1.16 -0.07 0.37
N ALA A 97 -2.45 -0.34 0.21
CA ALA A 97 -3.49 0.29 1.02
C ALA A 97 -3.31 0.07 2.54
N ILE A 98 -2.97 -1.15 2.97
CA ILE A 98 -2.76 -1.46 4.39
C ILE A 98 -1.52 -0.76 4.97
N VAL A 99 -0.43 -0.68 4.22
CA VAL A 99 0.79 0.02 4.70
C VAL A 99 0.53 1.52 4.82
N VAL A 100 -0.19 2.12 3.87
CA VAL A 100 -0.59 3.53 3.94
C VAL A 100 -1.46 3.79 5.19
N LEU A 101 -2.45 2.94 5.46
CA LEU A 101 -3.27 3.06 6.68
C LEU A 101 -2.40 2.93 7.94
N ARG A 102 -1.58 1.89 8.04
CA ARG A 102 -0.69 1.65 9.18
C ARG A 102 0.22 2.85 9.46
N ASN A 103 0.84 3.41 8.42
CA ASN A 103 1.75 4.56 8.56
C ASN A 103 1.01 5.82 9.06
N ASN A 104 -0.25 5.99 8.69
CA ASN A 104 -1.07 7.15 9.10
C ASN A 104 -1.72 7.01 10.49
N ILE A 105 -1.87 5.78 11.02
CA ILE A 105 -2.45 5.54 12.34
C ILE A 105 -1.51 5.95 13.48
N SER A 106 -0.21 6.08 13.23
CA SER A 106 0.80 6.61 14.18
C SER A 106 0.74 5.93 15.56
N LEU A 107 0.77 4.59 15.57
CA LEU A 107 0.88 3.76 16.77
C LEU A 107 1.96 2.70 16.56
N SER A 108 2.94 2.66 17.46
CA SER A 108 4.05 1.69 17.39
C SER A 108 3.59 0.24 17.51
N SER A 109 2.43 -0.01 18.14
CA SER A 109 1.85 -1.35 18.26
C SER A 109 1.13 -1.83 16.99
N VAL A 110 0.87 -0.95 16.02
CA VAL A 110 0.13 -1.30 14.81
C VAL A 110 1.12 -1.70 13.71
N THR A 111 1.02 -2.96 13.30
CA THR A 111 1.79 -3.56 12.21
C THR A 111 0.88 -3.88 11.03
N THR A 112 1.44 -4.23 9.88
CA THR A 112 0.66 -4.73 8.74
C THR A 112 -0.16 -5.97 9.10
N ASN A 113 0.40 -6.86 9.93
CA ASN A 113 -0.27 -8.08 10.42
C ASN A 113 -1.45 -7.79 11.36
N THR A 114 -1.58 -6.54 11.84
CA THR A 114 -2.75 -6.12 12.63
C THR A 114 -4.02 -6.10 11.78
N PHE A 115 -3.88 -5.98 10.45
CA PHE A 115 -4.98 -5.95 9.51
C PHE A 115 -5.18 -7.34 8.89
N ARG A 116 -6.43 -7.79 8.84
CA ARG A 116 -6.83 -9.05 8.19
C ARG A 116 -7.87 -8.80 7.12
N THR A 117 -7.83 -9.64 6.08
CA THR A 117 -8.77 -9.63 4.97
C THR A 117 -9.12 -11.07 4.59
N HIS A 118 -10.23 -11.27 3.89
CA HIS A 118 -10.58 -12.60 3.34
C HIS A 118 -9.73 -13.01 2.13
N GLY A 119 -8.93 -12.10 1.59
CA GLY A 119 -8.13 -12.29 0.38
C GLY A 119 -7.62 -10.96 -0.17
N ILE A 120 -6.85 -11.07 -1.25
CA ILE A 120 -6.33 -9.92 -2.01
C ILE A 120 -7.29 -9.64 -3.16
N LYS A 121 -7.45 -8.36 -3.51
CA LYS A 121 -8.20 -7.90 -4.70
C LYS A 121 -7.25 -7.25 -5.70
N ASP A 122 -7.64 -7.24 -6.96
CA ASP A 122 -6.82 -6.76 -8.08
C ASP A 122 -6.30 -5.35 -7.87
N ARG A 123 -5.04 -5.11 -8.28
CA ARG A 123 -4.43 -3.79 -8.25
C ARG A 123 -5.13 -2.84 -9.21
N ARG A 124 -5.25 -3.24 -10.48
CA ARG A 124 -5.75 -2.42 -11.59
C ARG A 124 -7.28 -2.41 -11.66
N ALA A 125 -7.92 -1.97 -10.58
CA ALA A 125 -9.36 -1.87 -10.47
C ALA A 125 -9.75 -0.89 -9.35
N VAL A 126 -11.03 -0.53 -9.31
CA VAL A 126 -11.69 -0.04 -8.10
C VAL A 126 -12.25 -1.25 -7.38
N THR A 127 -11.81 -1.47 -6.13
CA THR A 127 -12.19 -2.68 -5.38
C THR A 127 -12.62 -2.32 -3.97
N CYS A 128 -13.69 -2.96 -3.48
CA CYS A 128 -14.15 -2.85 -2.10
C CYS A 128 -14.01 -4.21 -1.39
N GLN A 129 -13.50 -4.22 -0.16
CA GLN A 129 -13.39 -5.44 0.64
C GLN A 129 -13.50 -5.17 2.13
N ARG A 130 -13.97 -6.17 2.90
CA ARG A 130 -13.93 -6.12 4.36
C ARG A 130 -12.50 -6.27 4.87
N VAL A 131 -12.17 -5.47 5.88
CA VAL A 131 -10.92 -5.52 6.64
C VAL A 131 -11.27 -5.52 8.13
N SER A 132 -10.54 -6.31 8.93
CA SER A 132 -10.58 -6.20 10.39
C SER A 132 -9.23 -5.80 10.93
N CYS A 133 -9.20 -5.01 11.98
CA CYS A 133 -7.98 -4.64 12.69
C CYS A 133 -8.13 -4.76 14.19
N ASN A 134 -7.11 -5.32 14.85
CA ASN A 134 -7.15 -5.60 16.28
C ASN A 134 -6.91 -4.32 17.11
N ARG A 135 -7.87 -4.00 17.98
CA ARG A 135 -7.84 -2.92 18.98
C ARG A 135 -7.49 -1.54 18.43
N ILE A 136 -8.15 -1.17 17.32
CA ILE A 136 -8.07 0.17 16.75
C ILE A 136 -9.47 0.81 16.76
N GLU A 137 -9.58 2.03 17.29
CA GLU A 137 -10.84 2.78 17.34
C GLU A 137 -11.27 3.23 15.93
N LYS A 138 -12.57 3.14 15.63
CA LYS A 138 -13.13 3.50 14.32
C LYS A 138 -12.80 4.95 13.94
N GLU A 139 -12.85 5.87 14.89
CA GLU A 139 -12.58 7.30 14.69
C GLU A 139 -11.15 7.53 14.21
N ARG A 140 -10.21 6.70 14.67
CA ARG A 140 -8.80 6.82 14.30
C ARG A 140 -8.55 6.42 12.85
N ILE A 141 -9.32 5.47 12.33
CA ILE A 141 -9.21 5.03 10.94
C ILE A 141 -10.02 5.96 10.05
N LEU A 142 -11.26 6.28 10.45
CA LEU A 142 -12.17 7.13 9.70
C LEU A 142 -11.62 8.56 9.50
N SER A 143 -10.97 9.13 10.52
CA SER A 143 -10.34 10.46 10.42
C SER A 143 -9.19 10.55 9.42
N LEU A 144 -8.74 9.42 8.86
CA LEU A 144 -7.70 9.41 7.83
C LEU A 144 -8.26 9.72 6.43
N ASN A 145 -9.55 9.49 6.17
CA ASN A 145 -10.16 9.66 4.84
C ASN A 145 -9.76 10.98 4.13
N PRO A 146 -9.77 12.16 4.79
CA PRO A 146 -9.40 13.41 4.13
C PRO A 146 -7.93 13.48 3.62
N ARG A 147 -7.06 12.61 4.13
CA ARG A 147 -5.61 12.58 3.81
C ARG A 147 -5.23 11.40 2.93
N LEU A 148 -6.11 10.42 2.79
CA LEU A 148 -5.89 9.23 1.99
C LEU A 148 -6.17 9.54 0.52
N ARG A 149 -5.25 9.15 -0.37
CA ARG A 149 -5.44 9.20 -1.82
C ARG A 149 -5.72 7.81 -2.34
N ASP A 150 -6.73 7.71 -3.22
CA ASP A 150 -7.17 6.46 -3.88
C ASP A 150 -7.56 5.34 -2.89
N ILE A 151 -7.87 5.72 -1.64
CA ILE A 151 -8.29 4.83 -0.56
C ILE A 151 -9.42 5.53 0.19
N LEU A 152 -10.50 4.80 0.45
CA LEU A 152 -11.61 5.24 1.28
C LEU A 152 -11.98 4.12 2.26
N VAL A 153 -12.17 4.48 3.53
CA VAL A 153 -12.66 3.56 4.57
C VAL A 153 -14.04 3.97 5.06
N TYR A 154 -14.96 3.03 5.20
CA TYR A 154 -16.34 3.28 5.61
C TYR A 154 -16.99 2.02 6.19
N ASP A 155 -18.27 2.12 6.59
CA ASP A 155 -19.08 0.97 7.05
C ASP A 155 -18.43 0.23 8.23
N PHE A 156 -18.33 0.89 9.38
CA PHE A 156 -17.62 0.36 10.54
C PHE A 156 -18.49 -0.52 11.43
N SER A 157 -17.92 -1.61 11.95
CA SER A 157 -18.54 -2.45 13.00
C SER A 157 -17.47 -3.03 13.93
N TYR A 158 -17.91 -3.69 15.01
CA TYR A 158 -17.02 -4.38 15.94
C TYR A 158 -17.43 -5.85 16.06
N ASP A 159 -16.45 -6.74 16.15
CA ASP A 159 -16.63 -8.18 16.37
C ASP A 159 -15.47 -8.73 17.21
N ASP A 160 -15.68 -9.86 17.88
CA ASP A 160 -14.69 -10.54 18.71
C ASP A 160 -13.73 -11.39 17.89
N LYS A 161 -14.16 -11.82 16.70
CA LYS A 161 -13.33 -12.61 15.79
C LYS A 161 -12.55 -11.70 14.84
N GLU A 162 -11.42 -12.17 14.34
CA GLU A 162 -10.75 -11.55 13.20
C GLU A 162 -11.26 -12.13 11.89
N LEU A 163 -11.10 -11.38 10.79
CA LEU A 163 -11.27 -11.94 9.46
C LEU A 163 -10.22 -13.02 9.19
N LYS A 164 -10.66 -14.13 8.61
CA LYS A 164 -9.79 -15.24 8.18
C LYS A 164 -9.65 -15.25 6.66
N MET A 165 -8.49 -15.66 6.17
CA MET A 165 -8.30 -15.86 4.73
C MET A 165 -9.29 -16.91 4.21
N GLY A 166 -9.87 -16.68 3.03
CA GLY A 166 -10.83 -17.60 2.41
C GLY A 166 -12.27 -17.52 2.93
N GLY A 167 -12.58 -16.66 3.91
CA GLY A 167 -13.94 -16.56 4.47
C GLY A 167 -14.98 -15.78 3.64
N HIS A 168 -14.72 -15.51 2.35
CA HIS A 168 -15.69 -14.85 1.47
C HIS A 168 -16.27 -15.85 0.48
N TRP A 169 -17.56 -15.72 0.16
CA TRP A 169 -18.23 -16.60 -0.79
C TRP A 169 -17.78 -16.36 -2.23
N GLY A 170 -17.50 -15.10 -2.59
CA GLY A 170 -17.07 -14.75 -3.94
C GLY A 170 -16.88 -13.24 -4.12
N ASN A 171 -16.79 -12.82 -5.37
CA ASN A 171 -16.63 -11.43 -5.76
C ASN A 171 -17.74 -11.05 -6.74
N ARG A 172 -18.34 -9.88 -6.53
CA ARG A 172 -19.22 -9.26 -7.52
C ARG A 172 -18.39 -8.37 -8.42
N PHE A 173 -18.38 -8.67 -9.71
CA PHE A 173 -17.68 -7.87 -10.71
C PHE A 173 -18.64 -6.93 -11.44
N SER A 174 -18.14 -5.76 -11.81
CA SER A 174 -18.78 -4.88 -12.77
C SER A 174 -17.71 -4.47 -13.76
N ILE A 175 -17.81 -5.02 -14.96
CA ILE A 175 -16.76 -4.94 -15.99
C ILE A 175 -17.31 -4.09 -17.13
N ILE A 176 -16.54 -3.10 -17.54
CA ILE A 176 -16.82 -2.30 -18.72
C ILE A 176 -15.82 -2.72 -19.78
N LEU A 177 -16.29 -3.44 -20.81
CA LEU A 177 -15.50 -3.76 -21.97
C LEU A 177 -15.45 -2.54 -22.89
N ARG A 178 -14.25 -2.09 -23.22
CA ARG A 178 -14.01 -0.98 -24.15
C ARG A 178 -13.27 -1.54 -25.37
N HIS A 179 -13.61 -1.04 -26.56
CA HIS A 179 -12.98 -1.46 -27.81
C HIS A 179 -11.80 -0.53 -28.15
N ASP A 180 -10.66 -1.08 -28.51
CA ASP A 180 -9.40 -0.32 -28.70
C ASP A 180 -9.33 0.50 -30.01
N PHE A 181 -10.34 0.44 -30.90
CA PHE A 181 -10.42 1.29 -32.11
C PHE A 181 -10.90 2.74 -31.86
N PHE A 182 -10.83 3.22 -30.61
CA PHE A 182 -11.21 4.60 -30.25
C PHE A 182 -10.30 5.68 -30.86
N TYR A 183 -9.20 5.28 -31.50
CA TYR A 183 -8.23 6.20 -32.08
C TYR A 183 -8.54 6.66 -33.52
N ILE A 184 -9.49 6.03 -34.23
CA ILE A 184 -9.78 6.38 -35.64
C ILE A 184 -11.17 7.01 -35.84
N PHE A 185 -12.18 6.64 -35.04
CA PHE A 185 -13.53 7.22 -35.15
C PHE A 185 -14.05 7.65 -33.78
N ARG A 186 -13.90 8.94 -33.49
CA ARG A 186 -14.35 9.57 -32.24
C ARG A 186 -15.88 9.57 -32.06
N ASP A 187 -16.62 9.24 -33.12
CA ASP A 187 -18.08 9.32 -33.17
C ASP A 187 -18.80 7.96 -33.09
N ALA A 188 -18.08 6.84 -33.10
CA ALA A 188 -18.68 5.51 -32.93
C ALA A 188 -18.61 5.06 -31.46
N LEU A 189 -19.41 5.71 -30.61
CA LEU A 189 -19.57 5.35 -29.19
C LEU A 189 -20.39 4.07 -28.95
N SER A 190 -20.88 3.44 -30.02
CA SER A 190 -21.86 2.36 -29.97
C SER A 190 -21.29 1.06 -30.54
N ILE A 191 -21.63 -0.07 -29.93
CA ILE A 191 -21.41 -1.39 -30.53
C ILE A 191 -22.17 -1.41 -31.86
N PRO A 192 -21.51 -1.76 -33.00
CA PRO A 192 -22.19 -1.85 -34.29
C PRO A 192 -23.46 -2.70 -34.16
N PRO A 193 -24.61 -2.28 -34.70
CA PRO A 193 -25.87 -3.02 -34.55
C PRO A 193 -25.75 -4.49 -34.93
N ALA A 194 -24.97 -4.81 -35.98
CA ALA A 194 -24.69 -6.18 -36.42
C ALA A 194 -24.03 -7.08 -35.35
N ASN A 195 -23.38 -6.50 -34.33
CA ASN A 195 -22.70 -7.24 -33.27
C ASN A 195 -23.53 -7.29 -31.97
N GLN A 196 -24.63 -6.54 -31.88
CA GLN A 196 -25.47 -6.49 -30.67
C GLN A 196 -26.14 -7.85 -30.43
N ASP A 197 -26.78 -8.41 -31.46
CA ASP A 197 -27.45 -9.71 -31.38
C ASP A 197 -26.47 -10.83 -30.96
N ILE A 198 -25.26 -10.83 -31.54
CA ILE A 198 -24.21 -11.79 -31.21
C ILE A 198 -23.81 -11.63 -29.73
N LEU A 199 -23.59 -10.40 -29.27
CA LEU A 199 -23.19 -10.14 -27.89
C LEU A 199 -24.28 -10.56 -26.89
N GLU A 200 -25.53 -10.22 -27.17
CA GLU A 200 -26.68 -10.61 -26.35
C GLU A 200 -26.81 -12.13 -26.27
N GLN A 201 -26.68 -12.82 -27.40
CA GLN A 201 -26.67 -14.28 -27.43
C GLN A 201 -25.54 -14.85 -26.57
N ARG A 202 -24.31 -14.35 -26.70
CA ARG A 202 -23.16 -14.82 -25.91
C ARG A 202 -23.32 -14.56 -24.41
N LEU A 203 -23.89 -13.41 -24.03
CA LEU A 203 -24.16 -13.10 -22.62
C LEU A 203 -25.25 -14.00 -22.04
N LYS A 204 -26.24 -14.38 -22.85
CA LYS A 204 -27.27 -15.34 -22.46
C LYS A 204 -26.68 -16.73 -22.26
N GLU A 205 -25.87 -17.22 -23.20
CA GLU A 205 -25.12 -18.49 -23.08
C GLU A 205 -24.25 -18.49 -21.81
N LEU A 206 -23.48 -17.43 -21.58
CA LEU A 206 -22.66 -17.28 -20.38
C LEU A 206 -23.49 -17.30 -19.08
N GLY A 207 -24.69 -16.72 -19.09
CA GLY A 207 -25.59 -16.71 -17.94
C GLY A 207 -26.25 -18.06 -17.67
N GLN A 208 -26.51 -18.86 -18.71
CA GLN A 208 -27.15 -20.17 -18.61
C GLN A 208 -26.15 -21.28 -18.30
N ASP A 209 -25.06 -21.33 -19.06
CA ASP A 209 -24.09 -22.42 -19.03
C ASP A 209 -22.86 -22.09 -18.19
N GLY A 210 -22.64 -20.81 -17.88
CA GLY A 210 -21.45 -20.34 -17.19
C GLY A 210 -20.22 -20.32 -18.10
N PHE A 211 -19.05 -20.56 -17.52
CA PHE A 211 -17.77 -20.58 -18.23
C PHE A 211 -16.87 -21.66 -17.65
N ILE A 212 -15.87 -22.06 -18.43
CA ILE A 212 -14.88 -23.05 -17.98
C ILE A 212 -13.97 -22.41 -16.93
N ASN A 213 -13.93 -23.00 -15.73
CA ASN A 213 -13.19 -22.47 -14.57
C ASN A 213 -11.68 -22.72 -14.69
N TYR A 214 -11.02 -22.04 -15.64
CA TYR A 214 -9.58 -22.10 -15.82
C TYR A 214 -8.82 -21.24 -14.80
N PHE A 215 -7.59 -21.65 -14.48
CA PHE A 215 -6.62 -20.75 -13.89
C PHE A 215 -6.20 -19.71 -14.94
N GLY A 216 -6.45 -18.43 -14.66
CA GLY A 216 -6.03 -17.32 -15.53
C GLY A 216 -4.50 -17.16 -15.60
N THR A 217 -4.00 -16.45 -16.60
CA THR A 217 -2.56 -16.21 -16.83
C THR A 217 -1.84 -15.59 -15.64
N GLN A 218 -2.50 -14.72 -14.87
CA GLN A 218 -1.97 -14.16 -13.62
C GLN A 218 -1.51 -15.25 -12.62
N ARG A 219 -2.13 -16.44 -12.63
CA ARG A 219 -1.72 -17.55 -11.77
C ARG A 219 -0.38 -18.15 -12.18
N PHE A 220 -0.04 -18.03 -13.46
CA PHE A 220 1.19 -18.52 -14.04
C PHE A 220 2.32 -17.48 -14.06
N GLY A 221 2.03 -16.24 -13.67
CA GLY A 221 2.93 -15.08 -13.77
C GLY A 221 2.54 -14.18 -14.93
N SER A 222 2.77 -12.86 -14.81
CA SER A 222 2.58 -11.90 -15.91
C SER A 222 3.85 -11.68 -16.75
N CYS A 223 4.92 -12.40 -16.45
CA CYS A 223 6.21 -12.38 -17.14
C CYS A 223 6.47 -13.76 -17.77
N ASP A 224 7.39 -13.85 -18.74
CA ASP A 224 7.63 -15.07 -19.53
C ASP A 224 8.06 -16.29 -18.71
N THR A 225 8.54 -16.10 -17.47
CA THR A 225 8.78 -17.21 -16.54
C THR A 225 7.46 -17.84 -16.07
N ASN A 226 7.02 -18.88 -16.78
CA ASN A 226 5.88 -19.69 -16.39
C ASN A 226 6.16 -20.44 -15.08
N THR A 227 5.45 -20.07 -14.02
CA THR A 227 5.58 -20.69 -12.69
C THR A 227 5.28 -22.20 -12.69
N ALA A 228 4.47 -22.71 -13.64
CA ALA A 228 4.25 -24.14 -13.79
C ALA A 228 5.53 -24.87 -14.23
N THR A 229 6.35 -24.24 -15.08
CA THR A 229 7.64 -24.80 -15.49
C THR A 229 8.60 -24.86 -14.32
N VAL A 230 8.65 -23.83 -13.47
CA VAL A 230 9.41 -23.85 -12.21
C VAL A 230 8.93 -25.00 -11.32
N GLY A 231 7.62 -25.14 -11.13
CA GLY A 231 7.02 -26.23 -10.35
C GLY A 231 7.38 -27.61 -10.89
N LYS A 232 7.43 -27.78 -12.22
CA LYS A 232 7.85 -29.04 -12.87
C LYS A 232 9.28 -29.43 -12.52
N HIS A 233 10.23 -28.48 -12.50
CA HIS A 233 11.61 -28.75 -12.09
C HIS A 233 11.71 -29.12 -10.60
N ILE A 234 10.98 -28.42 -9.74
CA ILE A 234 10.90 -28.72 -8.29
C ILE A 234 10.41 -30.16 -8.06
N LEU A 235 9.32 -30.58 -8.72
CA LEU A 235 8.76 -31.93 -8.59
C LEU A 235 9.74 -33.02 -9.06
N ARG A 236 10.60 -32.70 -10.04
CA ARG A 236 11.66 -33.59 -10.54
C ARG A 236 12.93 -33.57 -9.67
N ARG A 237 12.95 -32.78 -8.58
CA ARG A 237 14.13 -32.51 -7.74
C ARG A 237 15.29 -31.89 -8.52
N ASP A 238 14.98 -31.23 -9.64
CA ASP A 238 15.94 -30.47 -10.43
C ASP A 238 16.01 -29.03 -9.89
N TRP A 239 16.62 -28.90 -8.72
CA TRP A 239 16.64 -27.66 -7.95
C TRP A 239 17.38 -26.55 -8.67
N GLU A 240 18.47 -26.89 -9.34
CA GLU A 240 19.29 -25.90 -10.04
C GLU A 240 18.52 -25.28 -11.20
N ALA A 241 17.89 -26.09 -12.06
CA ALA A 241 17.09 -25.56 -13.17
C ALA A 241 15.91 -24.73 -12.67
N ALA A 242 15.26 -25.15 -11.56
CA ALA A 242 14.18 -24.36 -10.95
C ALA A 242 14.66 -22.97 -10.52
N ILE A 243 15.79 -22.86 -9.82
CA ILE A 243 16.30 -21.56 -9.36
C ILE A 243 16.82 -20.73 -10.54
N ARG A 244 17.50 -21.34 -11.51
CA ARG A 244 17.95 -20.64 -12.72
C ARG A 244 16.78 -20.04 -13.50
N LEU A 245 15.68 -20.77 -13.62
CA LEU A 245 14.48 -20.31 -14.31
C LEU A 245 13.79 -19.13 -13.60
N ILE A 246 13.82 -19.10 -12.26
CA ILE A 246 13.35 -17.95 -11.48
C ILE A 246 14.25 -16.73 -11.75
N LEU A 247 15.56 -16.93 -11.81
CA LEU A 247 16.54 -15.86 -12.01
C LEU A 247 16.63 -15.40 -13.48
N SER A 248 16.23 -16.20 -14.47
CA SER A 248 16.36 -15.90 -15.90
C SER A 248 15.24 -15.01 -16.47
N ASN A 249 14.55 -14.25 -15.62
CA ASN A 249 13.38 -13.47 -16.04
C ASN A 249 13.84 -12.20 -16.80
N GLU A 250 13.97 -12.31 -18.12
CA GLU A 250 14.52 -11.27 -19.04
C GLU A 250 13.80 -9.92 -18.97
N HIS A 251 12.56 -9.90 -18.47
CA HIS A 251 11.73 -8.71 -18.36
C HIS A 251 11.94 -7.87 -17.09
N LEU A 252 12.98 -8.14 -16.29
CA LEU A 252 13.37 -7.26 -15.19
C LEU A 252 14.07 -6.01 -15.77
N PRO A 253 13.38 -4.86 -15.95
CA PRO A 253 13.97 -3.69 -16.57
C PRO A 253 15.26 -3.32 -15.86
N GLY A 254 16.33 -3.29 -16.62
CA GLY A 254 17.62 -2.83 -16.15
C GLY A 254 17.83 -1.35 -16.33
N LYS A 255 18.87 -0.84 -15.65
CA LYS A 255 19.47 0.47 -15.91
C LYS A 255 20.06 0.62 -17.33
N GLU A 256 19.65 -0.14 -18.33
CA GLU A 256 20.23 -0.03 -19.69
C GLU A 256 19.22 0.39 -20.77
N LEU A 257 17.93 0.56 -20.46
CA LEU A 257 17.07 1.45 -21.25
C LEU A 257 17.17 2.90 -20.75
N TRP A 258 18.40 3.42 -20.68
CA TRP A 258 18.65 4.87 -20.67
C TRP A 258 19.23 5.25 -22.03
N LEU A 259 18.38 5.33 -23.05
CA LEU A 259 18.70 6.29 -24.09
C LEU A 259 18.51 7.67 -23.46
N PRO A 260 19.54 8.54 -23.45
CA PRO A 260 19.41 9.86 -22.86
C PRO A 260 18.20 10.55 -23.49
N PHE A 261 17.34 11.07 -22.63
CA PHE A 261 16.03 11.66 -22.97
C PHE A 261 16.15 12.66 -24.13
N SER A 262 17.32 13.30 -24.31
CA SER A 262 17.61 14.19 -25.43
C SER A 262 17.68 13.49 -26.80
N HIS A 263 18.30 12.32 -26.94
CA HIS A 263 18.43 11.66 -28.25
C HIS A 263 17.13 10.99 -28.71
N PHE A 264 16.34 10.41 -27.79
CA PHE A 264 15.05 9.83 -28.16
C PHE A 264 13.99 10.89 -28.43
N LEU A 265 14.03 12.03 -27.71
CA LEU A 265 13.22 13.20 -28.04
C LEU A 265 13.63 13.76 -29.40
N VAL A 266 14.92 13.87 -29.73
CA VAL A 266 15.38 14.37 -31.03
C VAL A 266 15.04 13.41 -32.18
N ILE A 267 15.22 12.09 -32.04
CA ILE A 267 14.86 11.12 -33.08
C ILE A 267 13.34 11.06 -33.28
N SER A 268 12.56 11.10 -32.19
CA SER A 268 11.10 11.12 -32.27
C SER A 268 10.58 12.45 -32.82
N ILE A 269 11.18 13.58 -32.44
CA ILE A 269 10.89 14.90 -33.01
C ILE A 269 11.28 14.94 -34.50
N TYR A 270 12.42 14.38 -34.92
CA TYR A 270 12.81 14.39 -36.34
C TYR A 270 11.89 13.53 -37.20
N VAL A 271 11.52 12.34 -36.74
CA VAL A 271 10.57 11.46 -37.47
C VAL A 271 9.17 12.09 -37.51
N VAL A 272 8.71 12.70 -36.42
CA VAL A 272 7.42 13.40 -36.37
C VAL A 272 7.45 14.68 -37.21
N CYS A 273 8.53 15.47 -37.19
CA CYS A 273 8.66 16.70 -37.97
C CYS A 273 8.82 16.45 -39.48
N PHE A 274 9.53 15.39 -39.89
CA PHE A 274 9.67 15.05 -41.31
C PHE A 274 8.34 14.58 -41.91
N VAL A 275 7.57 13.80 -41.14
CA VAL A 275 6.20 13.42 -41.53
C VAL A 275 5.26 14.63 -41.51
N TYR A 276 5.43 15.56 -40.56
CA TYR A 276 4.62 16.79 -40.48
C TYR A 276 4.88 17.79 -41.61
N TYR A 277 6.11 17.94 -42.10
CA TYR A 277 6.39 18.89 -43.20
C TYR A 277 5.73 18.47 -44.52
N SER A 278 5.45 17.17 -44.70
CA SER A 278 4.70 16.66 -45.85
C SER A 278 3.17 16.66 -45.66
N LEU A 279 2.65 16.90 -44.45
CA LEU A 279 1.22 16.79 -44.11
C LEU A 279 0.60 18.05 -43.50
N ALA A 280 1.36 19.13 -43.30
CA ALA A 280 0.90 20.40 -42.73
C ALA A 280 0.08 21.27 -43.71
N SER A 281 -0.88 20.66 -44.42
CA SER A 281 -2.07 21.37 -44.88
C SER A 281 -3.23 20.86 -44.04
N SER A 282 -3.74 21.69 -43.14
CA SER A 282 -4.95 21.51 -42.32
C SER A 282 -4.73 21.14 -40.84
N ILE A 283 -4.89 22.19 -40.03
CA ILE A 283 -5.58 22.19 -38.72
C ILE A 283 -4.74 21.81 -37.49
N GLN A 284 -5.02 22.59 -36.46
CA GLN A 284 -4.18 23.06 -35.39
C GLN A 284 -4.70 22.49 -34.05
N TYR A 285 -3.78 22.27 -33.11
CA TYR A 285 -3.95 22.00 -31.67
C TYR A 285 -4.17 20.55 -31.20
N LYS A 286 -3.08 19.93 -30.71
CA LYS A 286 -3.11 18.77 -29.80
C LYS A 286 -1.97 18.87 -28.78
N TYR A 287 -2.19 19.57 -27.67
CA TYR A 287 -1.30 19.53 -26.51
C TYR A 287 -2.13 19.49 -25.23
N SER A 288 -2.03 18.38 -24.46
CA SER A 288 -2.12 18.34 -22.98
C SER A 288 -2.25 16.89 -22.45
N TYR A 289 -2.79 15.93 -23.23
CA TYR A 289 -3.22 14.64 -22.66
C TYR A 289 -2.24 13.46 -22.83
N GLU A 290 -1.41 13.44 -23.88
CA GLU A 290 -0.48 12.33 -24.13
C GLU A 290 0.67 12.28 -23.12
N VAL A 291 1.07 13.43 -22.56
CA VAL A 291 2.08 13.50 -21.50
C VAL A 291 1.59 12.78 -20.24
N LYS A 292 0.30 12.88 -19.86
CA LYS A 292 -0.20 12.23 -18.63
C LYS A 292 -0.26 10.70 -18.73
N LEU A 293 -0.72 10.14 -19.85
CA LEU A 293 -0.86 8.69 -20.01
C LEU A 293 0.52 8.00 -20.13
N PHE A 294 1.47 8.65 -20.80
CA PHE A 294 2.86 8.22 -20.85
C PHE A 294 3.51 8.31 -19.46
N TRP A 295 3.28 9.40 -18.70
CA TRP A 295 3.80 9.51 -17.34
C TRP A 295 3.24 8.45 -16.37
N TYR A 296 1.98 8.02 -16.49
CA TYR A 296 1.39 6.99 -15.62
C TYR A 296 1.91 5.58 -15.91
N THR A 297 2.06 5.21 -17.19
CA THR A 297 2.63 3.91 -17.57
C THR A 297 4.15 3.84 -17.35
N PHE A 298 4.85 4.98 -17.47
CA PHE A 298 6.31 5.05 -17.31
C PHE A 298 6.73 5.21 -15.84
N ARG A 299 5.99 5.94 -15.00
CA ARG A 299 6.29 6.10 -13.55
C ARG A 299 6.17 4.79 -12.76
N ASP A 300 5.25 3.90 -13.14
CA ASP A 300 5.13 2.55 -12.55
C ASP A 300 6.26 1.61 -13.00
N ARG A 301 6.90 1.85 -14.16
CA ARG A 301 8.06 1.08 -14.64
C ARG A 301 9.41 1.61 -14.16
N LEU A 302 9.53 2.90 -13.87
CA LEU A 302 10.84 3.58 -13.71
C LEU A 302 11.54 3.42 -12.36
N GLY A 303 10.85 3.05 -11.27
CA GLY A 303 11.47 3.09 -9.92
C GLY A 303 11.69 1.74 -9.25
N TYR A 304 10.79 0.78 -9.45
CA TYR A 304 10.63 -0.37 -8.55
C TYR A 304 11.24 -1.69 -9.05
N LEU A 305 11.40 -1.84 -10.37
CA LEU A 305 11.90 -3.07 -10.98
C LEU A 305 13.40 -3.04 -11.34
N GLY A 306 14.04 -1.87 -11.27
CA GLY A 306 15.44 -1.67 -11.66
C GLY A 306 16.46 -2.47 -10.85
N THR A 307 16.27 -2.53 -9.52
CA THR A 307 17.27 -3.12 -8.62
C THR A 307 17.31 -4.65 -8.68
N VAL A 308 16.16 -5.29 -8.92
CA VAL A 308 16.07 -6.75 -9.09
C VAL A 308 16.75 -7.16 -10.38
N GLY A 309 16.47 -6.45 -11.49
CA GLY A 309 17.19 -6.66 -12.74
C GLY A 309 18.69 -6.42 -12.62
N ASP A 310 19.12 -5.37 -11.91
CA ASP A 310 20.55 -5.09 -11.65
C ASP A 310 21.22 -6.21 -10.85
N ALA A 311 20.51 -6.79 -9.88
CA ALA A 311 21.00 -7.91 -9.08
C ALA A 311 21.14 -9.19 -9.91
N VAL A 312 20.13 -9.51 -10.72
CA VAL A 312 20.14 -10.67 -11.63
C VAL A 312 21.27 -10.56 -12.65
N ARG A 313 21.43 -9.40 -13.33
CA ARG A 313 22.57 -9.20 -14.25
C ARG A 313 23.92 -9.27 -13.56
N CYS A 314 24.03 -8.80 -12.33
CA CYS A 314 25.25 -8.94 -11.53
C CYS A 314 25.55 -10.42 -11.27
N TRP A 315 24.53 -11.21 -10.92
CA TRP A 315 24.64 -12.65 -10.74
C TRP A 315 25.07 -13.35 -12.03
N GLU A 316 24.44 -13.06 -13.16
CA GLU A 316 24.80 -13.64 -14.47
C GLU A 316 26.25 -13.34 -14.87
N LYS A 317 26.73 -12.12 -14.60
CA LYS A 317 28.10 -11.70 -14.93
C LYS A 317 29.16 -12.27 -13.99
N THR A 318 28.84 -12.45 -12.70
CA THR A 318 29.87 -12.72 -11.68
C THR A 318 29.76 -14.10 -11.04
N GLY A 319 28.59 -14.74 -11.09
CA GLY A 319 28.27 -15.92 -10.29
C GLY A 319 28.28 -15.68 -8.78
N ASP A 320 28.37 -14.43 -8.31
CA ASP A 320 28.51 -14.07 -6.90
C ASP A 320 27.20 -13.52 -6.32
N ALA A 321 26.57 -14.33 -5.47
CA ALA A 321 25.31 -14.00 -4.81
C ALA A 321 25.46 -12.84 -3.82
N SER A 322 26.64 -12.68 -3.20
CA SER A 322 26.91 -11.58 -2.26
C SER A 322 26.99 -10.25 -2.99
N GLN A 323 27.56 -10.24 -4.20
CA GLN A 323 27.58 -9.04 -5.05
C GLN A 323 26.20 -8.70 -5.60
N ALA A 324 25.44 -9.70 -6.05
CA ALA A 324 24.07 -9.52 -6.51
C ALA A 324 23.16 -8.95 -5.40
N LEU A 325 23.26 -9.48 -4.18
CA LEU A 325 22.47 -9.01 -3.03
C LEU A 325 22.70 -7.53 -2.72
N LYS A 326 23.93 -7.01 -2.89
CA LYS A 326 24.25 -5.58 -2.69
C LYS A 326 23.57 -4.65 -3.69
N LYS A 327 23.08 -5.16 -4.83
CA LYS A 327 22.35 -4.37 -5.83
C LYS A 327 20.90 -4.12 -5.44
N LEU A 328 20.33 -5.00 -4.62
CA LEU A 328 18.95 -4.87 -4.11
C LEU A 328 18.87 -3.76 -3.06
N LYS A 329 17.82 -2.93 -3.14
CA LYS A 329 17.60 -1.81 -2.21
C LYS A 329 16.15 -1.75 -1.73
N GLY A 330 15.93 -1.11 -0.59
CA GLY A 330 14.58 -0.90 -0.03
C GLY A 330 13.90 -2.22 0.34
N SER A 331 12.57 -2.26 0.21
CA SER A 331 11.76 -3.46 0.51
C SER A 331 12.12 -4.69 -0.33
N GLN A 332 12.66 -4.50 -1.54
CA GLN A 332 13.06 -5.61 -2.42
C GLN A 332 14.20 -6.44 -1.82
N ALA A 333 15.14 -5.82 -1.10
CA ALA A 333 16.24 -6.53 -0.44
C ALA A 333 15.76 -7.48 0.69
N PHE A 334 14.51 -7.33 1.14
CA PHE A 334 13.95 -8.13 2.23
C PHE A 334 12.83 -9.08 1.79
N ALA A 335 12.09 -8.73 0.73
CA ALA A 335 10.84 -9.39 0.38
C ALA A 335 10.79 -10.01 -1.03
N SER A 336 11.77 -9.73 -1.90
CA SER A 336 11.78 -10.32 -3.25
C SER A 336 12.28 -11.76 -3.21
N ILE A 337 11.81 -12.59 -4.15
CA ILE A 337 12.23 -13.99 -4.28
C ILE A 337 13.73 -14.06 -4.59
N GLU A 338 14.23 -13.16 -5.45
CA GLU A 338 15.65 -13.05 -5.80
C GLU A 338 16.50 -12.70 -4.58
N ALA A 339 16.01 -11.81 -3.70
CA ALA A 339 16.70 -11.48 -2.46
C ALA A 339 16.86 -12.70 -1.54
N ILE A 340 15.79 -13.51 -1.42
CA ILE A 340 15.81 -14.74 -0.62
C ILE A 340 16.80 -15.74 -1.21
N ILE A 341 16.79 -15.91 -2.55
CA ILE A 341 17.74 -16.75 -3.28
C ILE A 341 19.18 -16.31 -3.02
N PHE A 342 19.51 -15.06 -3.30
CA PHE A 342 20.87 -14.56 -3.13
C PHE A 342 21.34 -14.60 -1.67
N LYS A 343 20.46 -14.33 -0.71
CA LYS A 343 20.77 -14.43 0.73
C LYS A 343 21.06 -15.86 1.18
N CYS A 344 20.39 -16.85 0.59
CA CYS A 344 20.67 -18.25 0.88
C CYS A 344 21.98 -18.72 0.21
N LEU A 345 22.18 -18.38 -1.06
CA LEU A 345 23.39 -18.74 -1.81
C LEU A 345 24.67 -18.09 -1.26
N SER A 346 24.62 -16.80 -0.88
CA SER A 346 25.74 -16.07 -0.25
C SER A 346 26.20 -16.67 1.08
N LYS A 347 25.37 -17.49 1.73
CA LYS A 347 25.71 -18.23 2.95
C LYS A 347 26.17 -19.67 2.69
N GLY A 348 26.49 -20.01 1.43
CA GLY A 348 26.88 -21.36 1.03
C GLY A 348 25.72 -22.35 1.01
N GLY A 349 24.47 -21.89 0.86
CA GLY A 349 23.31 -22.77 0.71
C GLY A 349 23.33 -23.51 -0.62
N THR A 350 22.89 -24.77 -0.62
CA THR A 350 22.69 -25.57 -1.85
C THR A 350 21.43 -25.12 -2.59
N TRP A 351 21.32 -25.45 -3.89
CA TRP A 351 20.11 -25.20 -4.68
C TRP A 351 18.84 -25.79 -4.03
N GLN A 352 18.95 -26.99 -3.46
CA GLN A 352 17.86 -27.62 -2.72
C GLN A 352 17.46 -26.79 -1.50
N LYS A 353 18.43 -26.30 -0.72
CA LYS A 353 18.16 -25.45 0.45
C LYS A 353 17.48 -24.14 0.04
N VAL A 354 17.86 -23.56 -1.10
CA VAL A 354 17.19 -22.38 -1.65
C VAL A 354 15.73 -22.69 -1.96
N CYS A 355 15.45 -23.78 -2.71
CA CYS A 355 14.07 -24.17 -3.04
C CYS A 355 13.22 -24.40 -1.78
N LEU A 356 13.76 -25.05 -0.76
CA LEU A 356 13.06 -25.31 0.51
C LEU A 356 12.76 -24.05 1.33
N VAL A 357 13.46 -22.94 1.09
CA VAL A 357 13.17 -21.65 1.75
C VAL A 357 12.09 -20.86 0.98
N LEU A 358 11.87 -21.19 -0.30
CA LEU A 358 10.88 -20.51 -1.15
C LEU A 358 9.48 -21.13 -1.09
N VAL A 359 9.40 -22.43 -0.81
CA VAL A 359 8.16 -23.20 -0.60
C VAL A 359 7.80 -23.18 0.87
#